data_AF-A0A839VKU8-F1
#
_entry.id   AF-A0A839VKU8-F1
#
_cell.length_a   1.000
_cell.length_b   1.000
_cell.length_c   1.000
_cell.angle_alpha   90.00
_cell.angle_beta   90.00
_cell.angle_gamma   90.00
#
_symmetry.space_group_name_H-M   'P 1'
#
loop_
_entity.id
_entity.type
_entity.pdbx_description
1 polymer ?
#
loop_
_entity_poly.entity_id
_entity_poly.type
_entity_poly.pdbx_seq_one_letter_code
_entity_poly.pdbx_strand_id
1 'polypeptide(L)'
;MSDSTSQFALPFQDFAVEAINSLVAEQEAPPARRKPRRASATHFDYPPVPDLINMTETMTLTQDLASELDDTETADTAAVIEDTPVIHEDRLWQDDGWTARVIKNEDDEGWAVAMFQDGESEPALVGPWTMGRDKKNPKPLDANAFGTLVKTASEVLRRHEQQLHAMLHKSMIVNTRTATINVTLDIVPDEDDPYAMLTAIDSDGEQMAQVRVLPSYKLTMASATTWVESGFRSVKEAGKSDY
;
A
#
# COMPACT_ATOMS: atom_id res chain seq x y z
N MET A 1 -14.78 2.08 38.74
CA MET A 1 -15.29 1.24 37.65
C MET A 1 -15.07 2.03 36.39
N SER A 2 -14.04 1.60 35.68
CA SER A 2 -13.49 2.18 34.48
C SER A 2 -14.52 2.16 33.36
N ASP A 3 -14.56 3.22 32.56
CA ASP A 3 -14.68 3.02 31.12
C ASP A 3 -13.87 4.11 30.41
N SER A 4 -12.77 3.64 29.82
CA SER A 4 -11.87 4.35 28.95
C SER A 4 -12.01 3.61 27.64
N THR A 5 -12.48 4.28 26.58
CA THR A 5 -12.26 3.80 25.22
C THR A 5 -12.08 5.02 24.34
N SER A 6 -10.85 5.08 23.84
CA SER A 6 -10.24 6.08 22.99
C SER A 6 -11.07 6.33 21.74
N GLN A 7 -11.36 7.61 21.47
CA GLN A 7 -11.87 8.08 20.20
C GLN A 7 -10.76 8.89 19.52
N PHE A 8 -9.86 8.18 18.84
CA PHE A 8 -8.92 8.74 17.87
C PHE A 8 -9.22 8.11 16.51
N ALA A 9 -10.39 8.44 15.95
CA ALA A 9 -10.66 8.25 14.53
C ALA A 9 -10.15 9.51 13.81
N LEU A 10 -8.98 9.43 13.18
CA LEU A 10 -8.56 10.43 12.20
C LEU A 10 -9.32 10.14 10.89
N PRO A 11 -9.97 11.14 10.26
CA PRO A 11 -10.75 10.90 9.06
C PRO A 11 -9.83 10.54 7.88
N PHE A 12 -9.95 9.31 7.39
CA PHE A 12 -9.20 8.73 6.28
C PHE A 12 -9.74 9.16 4.89
N GLN A 13 -10.67 10.12 4.81
CA GLN A 13 -11.54 10.26 3.64
C GLN A 13 -11.19 11.35 2.61
N ASP A 14 -10.29 12.31 2.87
CA ASP A 14 -10.21 13.49 2.00
C ASP A 14 -9.25 13.41 0.79
N PHE A 15 -8.29 12.48 0.75
CA PHE A 15 -7.29 12.45 -0.35
C PHE A 15 -7.67 11.54 -1.54
N ALA A 16 -8.66 10.64 -1.39
CA ALA A 16 -9.04 9.68 -2.43
C ALA A 16 -9.97 10.29 -3.51
N VAL A 17 -10.76 11.30 -3.15
CA VAL A 17 -11.80 11.87 -4.01
C VAL A 17 -11.20 12.71 -5.15
N GLU A 18 -10.09 13.40 -4.92
CA GLU A 18 -9.49 14.32 -5.90
C GLU A 18 -8.77 13.59 -7.04
N ALA A 19 -8.11 12.46 -6.75
CA ALA A 19 -7.39 11.67 -7.76
C ALA A 19 -8.33 10.96 -8.74
N ILE A 20 -9.50 10.50 -8.27
CA ILE A 20 -10.51 9.85 -9.12
C ILE A 20 -11.25 10.90 -9.96
N ASN A 21 -11.62 12.05 -9.37
CA ASN A 21 -12.29 13.13 -10.10
C ASN A 21 -11.41 13.72 -11.22
N SER A 22 -10.08 13.80 -11.02
CA SER A 22 -9.16 14.30 -12.06
C SER A 22 -9.00 13.33 -13.24
N LEU A 23 -9.16 12.02 -13.05
CA LEU A 23 -8.96 11.02 -14.11
C LEU A 23 -10.22 10.81 -14.98
N VAL A 24 -11.41 11.01 -14.40
CA VAL A 24 -12.69 10.87 -15.14
C VAL A 24 -12.96 12.08 -16.03
N ALA A 25 -12.48 13.28 -15.66
CA ALA A 25 -12.69 14.51 -16.44
C ALA A 25 -11.92 14.53 -17.79
N GLU A 26 -10.87 13.73 -17.96
CA GLU A 26 -10.03 13.75 -19.17
C GLU A 26 -10.52 12.79 -20.28
N GLN A 27 -11.58 12.01 -20.02
CA GLN A 27 -12.18 11.09 -21.00
C GLN A 27 -13.37 11.72 -21.78
N GLU A 28 -13.72 12.98 -21.53
CA GLU A 28 -14.86 13.65 -22.19
C GLU A 28 -14.45 14.91 -22.97
N ALA A 29 -13.57 14.75 -23.97
CA ALA A 29 -13.46 15.72 -25.08
C ALA A 29 -13.06 15.02 -26.39
N PRO A 30 -13.87 15.09 -27.47
CA PRO A 30 -13.48 14.52 -28.75
C PRO A 30 -12.27 15.28 -29.33
N PRO A 31 -11.16 14.61 -29.71
CA PRO A 31 -10.01 15.30 -30.25
C PRO A 31 -10.35 15.91 -31.62
N ALA A 32 -10.16 17.23 -31.74
CA ALA A 32 -10.27 17.95 -33.00
C ALA A 32 -9.31 17.35 -34.05
N ARG A 33 -9.88 16.89 -35.18
CA ARG A 33 -9.14 16.35 -36.34
C ARG A 33 -8.04 17.31 -36.80
N ARG A 34 -6.78 16.98 -36.52
CA ARG A 34 -5.61 17.56 -37.20
C ARG A 34 -5.20 16.64 -38.35
N LYS A 35 -5.10 17.20 -39.56
CA LYS A 35 -4.67 16.47 -40.77
C LYS A 35 -3.24 15.94 -40.58
N PRO A 36 -2.91 14.72 -41.03
CA PRO A 36 -1.57 14.17 -40.88
C PRO A 36 -0.57 14.90 -41.77
N ARG A 37 0.55 15.34 -41.17
CA ARG A 37 1.75 15.78 -41.88
C ARG A 37 2.48 14.52 -42.38
N ARG A 38 2.77 14.51 -43.68
CA ARG A 38 3.53 13.49 -44.41
C ARG A 38 4.91 13.27 -43.76
N ALA A 39 5.14 12.10 -43.18
CA ALA A 39 6.46 11.64 -42.73
C ALA A 39 6.91 10.50 -43.65
N SER A 40 8.15 10.61 -44.13
CA SER A 40 8.79 9.69 -45.08
C SER A 40 9.00 8.30 -44.45
N ALA A 41 8.56 7.26 -45.15
CA ALA A 41 8.75 5.87 -44.74
C ALA A 41 10.17 5.40 -45.10
N THR A 42 10.98 5.10 -44.09
CA THR A 42 12.13 4.19 -44.22
C THR A 42 11.64 2.76 -43.99
N HIS A 43 11.69 1.97 -45.05
CA HIS A 43 11.32 0.56 -45.14
C HIS A 43 12.31 -0.30 -44.34
N PHE A 44 11.85 -0.87 -43.22
CA PHE A 44 12.61 -1.85 -42.44
C PHE A 44 12.04 -3.22 -42.76
N ASP A 45 12.85 -4.03 -43.43
CA ASP A 45 12.54 -5.36 -43.94
C ASP A 45 12.55 -6.36 -42.76
N TYR A 46 11.43 -6.99 -42.47
CA TYR A 46 11.31 -8.07 -41.46
C TYR A 46 10.92 -9.36 -42.18
N PRO A 47 11.65 -10.48 -42.00
CA PRO A 47 11.31 -11.75 -42.61
C PRO A 47 10.09 -12.43 -41.95
N PRO A 48 9.37 -13.29 -42.68
CA PRO A 48 8.09 -13.85 -42.23
C PRO A 48 8.27 -14.98 -41.21
N VAL A 49 7.40 -15.00 -40.20
CA VAL A 49 7.26 -16.13 -39.25
C VAL A 49 6.38 -17.23 -39.87
N PRO A 50 6.73 -18.52 -39.73
CA PRO A 50 5.89 -19.62 -40.22
C PRO A 50 4.75 -19.96 -39.25
N ASP A 51 3.55 -20.11 -39.81
CA ASP A 51 2.35 -20.66 -39.16
C ASP A 51 2.57 -22.12 -38.74
N LEU A 52 2.25 -22.45 -37.49
CA LEU A 52 2.02 -23.84 -37.07
C LEU A 52 0.61 -23.99 -36.50
N ILE A 53 -0.23 -24.52 -37.39
CA ILE A 53 -1.54 -25.10 -37.13
C ILE A 53 -1.35 -26.59 -36.77
N ASN A 54 -2.18 -27.05 -35.81
CA ASN A 54 -2.55 -28.43 -35.46
C ASN A 54 -1.54 -29.32 -34.74
N MET A 55 -1.94 -29.78 -33.55
CA MET A 55 -2.28 -31.21 -33.37
C MET A 55 -3.14 -31.42 -32.12
N THR A 56 -4.40 -31.76 -32.37
CA THR A 56 -5.26 -32.54 -31.49
C THR A 56 -4.74 -33.97 -31.33
N GLU A 57 -5.12 -34.58 -30.20
CA GLU A 57 -5.19 -36.01 -29.87
C GLU A 57 -4.09 -36.67 -29.02
N THR A 58 -4.60 -37.58 -28.19
CA THR A 58 -3.99 -38.61 -27.31
C THR A 58 -3.71 -38.12 -25.88
N MET A 59 -4.16 -38.76 -24.80
CA MET A 59 -4.72 -40.10 -24.65
C MET A 59 -5.41 -40.18 -23.26
N THR A 60 -6.63 -40.71 -23.23
CA THR A 60 -7.32 -41.16 -22.02
C THR A 60 -6.91 -42.60 -21.72
N LEU A 61 -6.93 -42.96 -20.43
CA LEU A 61 -7.06 -44.31 -19.86
C LEU A 61 -5.76 -45.09 -19.57
N THR A 62 -5.42 -45.24 -18.28
CA THR A 62 -5.65 -46.50 -17.53
C THR A 62 -5.36 -46.31 -16.04
N GLN A 63 -6.35 -46.71 -15.25
CA GLN A 63 -6.35 -46.90 -13.81
C GLN A 63 -5.93 -48.35 -13.53
N ASP A 64 -5.04 -48.58 -12.55
CA ASP A 64 -5.21 -49.63 -11.51
C ASP A 64 -3.96 -49.82 -10.60
N LEU A 65 -4.21 -49.65 -9.29
CA LEU A 65 -3.87 -50.53 -8.15
C LEU A 65 -2.43 -51.03 -7.91
N ALA A 66 -1.79 -50.45 -6.88
CA ALA A 66 -1.09 -51.15 -5.76
C ALA A 66 -0.72 -50.08 -4.70
N SER A 67 -1.43 -50.00 -3.56
CA SER A 67 -1.17 -50.69 -2.28
C SER A 67 0.03 -50.17 -1.47
N GLU A 68 -0.28 -49.92 -0.19
CA GLU A 68 0.59 -49.92 1.03
C GLU A 68 1.16 -48.58 1.56
N LEU A 69 0.35 -47.99 2.46
CA LEU A 69 0.64 -47.54 3.84
C LEU A 69 2.07 -47.07 4.19
N ASP A 70 2.19 -45.82 4.67
CA ASP A 70 2.88 -45.54 5.95
C ASP A 70 2.38 -44.23 6.58
N ASP A 71 2.07 -44.30 7.87
CA ASP A 71 1.63 -43.21 8.74
C ASP A 71 2.84 -42.44 9.26
N THR A 72 3.00 -41.18 8.84
CA THR A 72 3.74 -40.19 9.65
C THR A 72 3.06 -38.84 9.58
N GLU A 73 2.21 -38.59 10.58
CA GLU A 73 1.70 -37.29 10.99
C GLU A 73 2.88 -36.37 11.33
N THR A 74 3.30 -35.56 10.35
CA THR A 74 4.11 -34.36 10.59
C THR A 74 3.26 -33.18 10.17
N ALA A 75 2.84 -32.41 11.16
CA ALA A 75 2.15 -31.13 10.99
C ALA A 75 3.11 -30.15 10.29
N ASP A 76 3.15 -30.23 8.97
CA ASP A 76 3.67 -29.18 8.12
C ASP A 76 2.46 -28.28 7.83
N THR A 77 2.38 -27.17 8.57
CA THR A 77 1.45 -26.07 8.27
C THR A 77 1.92 -25.43 6.97
N ALA A 78 1.67 -26.12 5.86
CA ALA A 78 1.62 -25.51 4.55
C ALA A 78 0.50 -24.48 4.64
N ALA A 79 0.87 -23.20 4.60
CA ALA A 79 -0.07 -22.13 4.33
C ALA A 79 -0.85 -22.56 3.09
N VAL A 80 -2.12 -22.90 3.30
CA VAL A 80 -3.08 -23.10 2.22
C VAL A 80 -3.09 -21.76 1.52
N ILE A 81 -2.43 -21.68 0.37
CA ILE A 81 -2.71 -20.63 -0.60
C ILE A 81 -4.14 -20.96 -1.01
N GLU A 82 -5.11 -20.37 -0.32
CA GLU A 82 -6.48 -20.39 -0.80
C GLU A 82 -6.41 -19.74 -2.17
N ASP A 83 -6.58 -20.57 -3.20
CA ASP A 83 -6.73 -20.13 -4.57
C ASP A 83 -8.04 -19.33 -4.58
N THR A 84 -7.93 -18.01 -4.35
CA THR A 84 -9.11 -17.15 -4.27
C THR A 84 -9.81 -17.23 -5.63
N PRO A 85 -11.09 -17.62 -5.66
CA PRO A 85 -11.76 -17.88 -6.93
C PRO A 85 -11.79 -16.59 -7.74
N VAL A 86 -11.36 -16.67 -9.00
CA VAL A 86 -11.45 -15.56 -9.94
C VAL A 86 -12.93 -15.31 -10.26
N ILE A 87 -13.46 -14.17 -9.83
CA ILE A 87 -14.87 -13.79 -10.02
C ILE A 87 -14.91 -12.53 -10.87
N HIS A 88 -15.60 -12.57 -12.01
CA HIS A 88 -15.75 -11.43 -12.92
C HIS A 88 -17.23 -11.12 -13.15
N GLU A 89 -17.86 -10.41 -12.21
CA GLU A 89 -19.25 -9.98 -12.28
C GLU A 89 -19.35 -8.45 -12.38
N ASP A 90 -20.49 -7.96 -12.89
CA ASP A 90 -20.74 -6.52 -13.11
C ASP A 90 -20.54 -5.65 -11.86
N ARG A 91 -20.66 -6.23 -10.65
CA ARG A 91 -20.57 -5.52 -9.36
C ARG A 91 -19.56 -6.11 -8.39
N LEU A 92 -18.95 -7.23 -8.74
CA LEU A 92 -18.01 -7.95 -7.91
C LEU A 92 -16.91 -8.49 -8.83
N TRP A 93 -15.69 -8.02 -8.60
CA TRP A 93 -14.53 -8.51 -9.33
C TRP A 93 -13.48 -8.96 -8.32
N GLN A 94 -12.97 -10.18 -8.45
CA GLN A 94 -11.94 -10.75 -7.61
C GLN A 94 -10.87 -11.37 -8.49
N ASP A 95 -9.65 -10.85 -8.39
CA ASP A 95 -8.49 -11.30 -9.16
C ASP A 95 -7.19 -10.73 -8.54
N ASP A 96 -6.05 -11.40 -8.75
CA ASP A 96 -4.70 -10.96 -8.33
C ASP A 96 -4.57 -10.51 -6.85
N GLY A 97 -5.26 -11.18 -5.93
CA GLY A 97 -5.22 -10.81 -4.51
C GLY A 97 -6.07 -9.59 -4.13
N TRP A 98 -6.94 -9.14 -5.03
CA TRP A 98 -7.80 -7.97 -4.84
C TRP A 98 -9.27 -8.29 -5.11
N THR A 99 -10.14 -7.70 -4.29
CA THR A 99 -11.58 -7.76 -4.47
C THR A 99 -12.17 -6.35 -4.60
N ALA A 100 -12.85 -6.08 -5.70
CA ALA A 100 -13.59 -4.85 -5.96
C ALA A 100 -15.10 -5.09 -5.81
N ARG A 101 -15.76 -4.28 -4.98
CA ARG A 101 -17.21 -4.35 -4.74
C ARG A 101 -17.87 -3.03 -5.05
N VAL A 102 -18.88 -3.07 -5.92
CA VAL A 102 -19.70 -1.89 -6.23
C VAL A 102 -20.89 -1.82 -5.28
N ILE A 103 -20.79 -0.90 -4.33
CA ILE A 103 -21.75 -0.66 -3.25
C ILE A 103 -22.51 0.63 -3.49
N LYS A 104 -23.69 0.76 -2.89
CA LYS A 104 -24.41 2.04 -2.89
C LYS A 104 -23.69 2.98 -1.92
N ASN A 105 -23.43 4.22 -2.33
CA ASN A 105 -22.83 5.20 -1.43
C ASN A 105 -23.88 5.61 -0.38
N GLU A 106 -23.49 5.64 0.89
CA GLU A 106 -24.35 6.08 1.99
C GLU A 106 -24.33 7.61 2.14
N ASP A 107 -23.25 8.25 1.73
CA ASP A 107 -23.01 9.69 1.89
C ASP A 107 -23.44 10.52 0.66
N ASP A 108 -23.62 9.89 -0.50
CA ASP A 108 -24.04 10.55 -1.75
C ASP A 108 -25.17 9.81 -2.48
N GLU A 109 -25.93 10.51 -3.33
CA GLU A 109 -26.85 9.91 -4.31
C GLU A 109 -26.07 9.22 -5.45
N GLY A 110 -25.37 8.12 -5.15
CA GLY A 110 -24.49 7.46 -6.11
C GLY A 110 -24.07 6.04 -5.77
N TRP A 111 -23.20 5.50 -6.61
CA TRP A 111 -22.50 4.25 -6.39
C TRP A 111 -21.08 4.55 -5.92
N ALA A 112 -20.50 3.63 -5.15
CA ALA A 112 -19.10 3.66 -4.76
C ALA A 112 -18.47 2.30 -5.08
N VAL A 113 -17.17 2.30 -5.28
CA VAL A 113 -16.38 1.08 -5.41
C VAL A 113 -15.48 0.97 -4.19
N ALA A 114 -15.56 -0.16 -3.51
CA ALA A 114 -14.71 -0.51 -2.38
C ALA A 114 -13.71 -1.58 -2.83
N MET A 115 -12.43 -1.29 -2.64
CA MET A 115 -11.30 -2.18 -2.95
C MET A 115 -10.79 -2.81 -1.66
N PHE A 116 -10.75 -4.13 -1.64
CA PHE A 116 -10.25 -4.94 -0.53
C PHE A 116 -9.02 -5.70 -1.01
N GLN A 117 -7.99 -5.76 -0.17
CA GLN A 117 -6.89 -6.68 -0.34
C GLN A 117 -7.29 -8.02 0.29
N ASP A 118 -6.94 -9.14 -0.35
CA ASP A 118 -7.25 -10.46 0.17
C ASP A 118 -6.64 -10.65 1.57
N GLY A 119 -7.45 -11.14 2.51
CA GLY A 119 -7.09 -11.28 3.93
C GLY A 119 -7.44 -10.08 4.81
N GLU A 120 -7.71 -8.92 4.21
CA GLU A 120 -8.09 -7.71 4.96
C GLU A 120 -9.62 -7.57 5.07
N SER A 121 -10.11 -7.30 6.28
CA SER A 121 -11.54 -6.99 6.49
C SER A 121 -11.91 -5.57 6.08
N GLU A 122 -10.93 -4.67 6.06
CA GLU A 122 -11.11 -3.25 5.76
C GLU A 122 -10.76 -2.95 4.29
N PRO A 123 -11.52 -2.06 3.62
CA PRO A 123 -11.20 -1.67 2.27
C PRO A 123 -9.98 -0.73 2.25
N ALA A 124 -8.98 -1.07 1.44
CA ALA A 124 -7.81 -0.22 1.18
C ALA A 124 -8.18 1.11 0.52
N LEU A 125 -9.27 1.14 -0.25
CA LEU A 125 -9.78 2.33 -0.93
C LEU A 125 -11.29 2.24 -1.11
N VAL A 126 -12.00 3.32 -0.79
CA VAL A 126 -13.40 3.52 -1.20
C VAL A 126 -13.46 4.80 -2.02
N GLY A 127 -14.01 4.70 -3.23
CA GLY A 127 -14.08 5.82 -4.15
C GLY A 127 -15.43 5.92 -4.86
N PRO A 128 -15.81 7.12 -5.35
CA PRO A 128 -17.04 7.28 -6.12
C PRO A 128 -17.00 6.40 -7.38
N TRP A 129 -18.13 5.79 -7.70
CA TRP A 129 -18.30 4.95 -8.88
C TRP A 129 -19.41 5.47 -9.79
N THR A 130 -19.16 5.40 -11.09
CA THR A 130 -20.08 5.96 -12.07
C THR A 130 -21.36 5.14 -12.16
N MET A 131 -22.49 5.83 -12.19
CA MET A 131 -23.77 5.24 -12.55
C MET A 131 -23.76 4.87 -14.04
N GLY A 132 -24.30 3.69 -14.36
CA GLY A 132 -24.35 3.14 -15.70
C GLY A 132 -25.31 3.89 -16.62
N ARG A 133 -25.35 3.45 -17.87
CA ARG A 133 -26.12 4.12 -18.94
C ARG A 133 -27.62 4.21 -18.66
N ASP A 134 -28.16 3.27 -17.90
CA ASP A 134 -29.57 3.23 -17.50
C ASP A 134 -29.91 4.21 -16.36
N LYS A 135 -28.92 4.96 -15.86
CA LYS A 135 -29.06 5.95 -14.78
C LYS A 135 -29.70 5.38 -13.51
N LYS A 136 -29.55 4.07 -13.28
CA LYS A 136 -30.07 3.38 -12.09
C LYS A 136 -29.07 2.38 -11.57
N ASN A 137 -28.53 1.54 -12.44
CA ASN A 137 -27.54 0.54 -12.08
C ASN A 137 -26.13 1.16 -12.18
N PRO A 138 -25.14 0.65 -11.44
CA PRO A 138 -23.77 1.12 -11.61
C PRO A 138 -23.26 0.76 -13.00
N LYS A 139 -22.24 1.48 -13.47
CA LYS A 139 -21.48 1.03 -14.63
C LYS A 139 -20.89 -0.35 -14.30
N PRO A 140 -21.05 -1.37 -15.18
CA PRO A 140 -20.49 -2.68 -14.93
C PRO A 140 -18.97 -2.55 -14.78
N LEU A 141 -18.43 -3.24 -13.79
CA LEU A 141 -17.01 -3.33 -13.61
C LEU A 141 -16.41 -4.09 -14.81
N ASP A 142 -15.26 -3.66 -15.29
CA ASP A 142 -14.54 -4.27 -16.41
C ASP A 142 -13.05 -4.42 -16.04
N ALA A 143 -12.31 -5.24 -16.80
CA ALA A 143 -10.92 -5.57 -16.48
C ALA A 143 -10.00 -4.33 -16.45
N ASN A 144 -10.25 -3.33 -17.29
CA ASN A 144 -9.43 -2.12 -17.36
C ASN A 144 -9.71 -1.20 -16.15
N ALA A 145 -11.00 -1.05 -15.82
CA ALA A 145 -11.43 -0.41 -14.61
C ALA A 145 -10.84 -1.07 -13.36
N PHE A 146 -10.93 -2.40 -13.26
CA PHE A 146 -10.39 -3.17 -12.15
C PHE A 146 -8.88 -2.97 -12.00
N GLY A 147 -8.10 -3.13 -13.07
CA GLY A 147 -6.64 -2.94 -13.01
C GLY A 147 -6.23 -1.51 -12.59
N THR A 148 -7.01 -0.50 -12.96
CA THR A 148 -6.78 0.88 -12.51
C THR A 148 -7.05 1.04 -11.01
N LEU A 149 -8.11 0.43 -10.51
CA LEU A 149 -8.45 0.43 -9.09
C LEU A 149 -7.40 -0.30 -8.25
N VAL A 150 -6.96 -1.48 -8.70
CA VAL A 150 -5.87 -2.25 -8.06
C VAL A 150 -4.61 -1.40 -7.91
N LYS A 151 -4.17 -0.73 -8.99
CA LYS A 151 -3.00 0.14 -8.95
C LYS A 151 -3.14 1.29 -7.95
N THR A 152 -4.35 1.86 -7.87
CA THR A 152 -4.62 3.00 -6.99
C THR A 152 -4.67 2.57 -5.53
N ALA A 153 -5.39 1.48 -5.23
CA ALA A 153 -5.48 0.92 -3.89
C ALA A 153 -4.11 0.45 -3.36
N SER A 154 -3.32 -0.22 -4.21
CA SER A 154 -1.94 -0.61 -3.89
C SER A 154 -1.08 0.60 -3.52
N GLU A 155 -1.20 1.71 -4.25
CA GLU A 155 -0.45 2.93 -3.96
C GLU A 155 -0.91 3.61 -2.67
N VAL A 156 -2.21 3.54 -2.33
CA VAL A 156 -2.74 4.05 -1.05
C VAL A 156 -2.12 3.29 0.11
N LEU A 157 -2.11 1.96 0.08
CA LEU A 157 -1.47 1.14 1.11
C LEU A 157 0.01 1.44 1.23
N ARG A 158 0.72 1.44 0.10
CA ARG A 158 2.16 1.75 0.06
C ARG A 158 2.47 3.13 0.67
N ARG A 159 1.64 4.15 0.38
CA ARG A 159 1.80 5.49 0.97
C ARG A 159 1.46 5.52 2.45
N HIS A 160 0.44 4.78 2.87
CA HIS A 160 0.06 4.69 4.28
C HIS A 160 1.18 4.06 5.10
N GLU A 161 1.74 2.94 4.63
CA GLU A 161 2.90 2.28 5.25
C GLU A 161 4.11 3.21 5.30
N GLN A 162 4.38 3.95 4.23
CA GLN A 162 5.46 4.94 4.22
C GLN A 162 5.23 6.08 5.20
N GLN A 163 3.98 6.53 5.33
CA GLN A 163 3.61 7.55 6.29
C GLN A 163 3.78 7.05 7.72
N LEU A 164 3.34 5.82 8.02
CA LEU A 164 3.57 5.16 9.31
C LEU A 164 5.06 5.01 9.59
N HIS A 165 5.84 4.51 8.63
CA HIS A 165 7.28 4.38 8.75
C HIS A 165 7.96 5.73 9.00
N ALA A 166 7.62 6.78 8.26
CA ALA A 166 8.18 8.12 8.49
C ALA A 166 7.76 8.73 9.84
N MET A 167 6.61 8.33 10.37
CA MET A 167 6.12 8.78 11.66
C MET A 167 6.84 8.08 12.81
N LEU A 168 7.11 6.78 12.67
CA LEU A 168 7.80 5.95 13.66
C LEU A 168 9.33 6.08 13.58
N HIS A 169 9.89 6.30 12.38
CA HIS A 169 11.32 6.40 12.13
C HIS A 169 11.66 7.78 11.57
N LYS A 170 12.28 8.62 12.40
CA LYS A 170 12.76 9.95 12.01
C LYS A 170 14.27 9.96 12.04
N SER A 171 14.91 10.59 11.07
CA SER A 171 16.36 10.77 11.06
C SER A 171 16.72 12.18 10.65
N MET A 172 17.81 12.71 11.22
CA MET A 172 18.36 13.98 10.77
C MET A 172 19.88 14.03 10.95
N ILE A 173 20.52 14.82 10.11
CA ILE A 173 21.97 14.99 10.12
C ILE A 173 22.32 16.22 10.94
N VAL A 174 23.16 16.03 11.96
CA VAL A 174 23.76 17.09 12.78
C VAL A 174 25.22 17.24 12.38
N ASN A 175 25.59 18.42 11.89
CA ASN A 175 26.98 18.75 11.60
C ASN A 175 27.60 19.43 12.81
N THR A 176 28.60 18.78 13.41
CA THR A 176 29.43 19.37 14.47
C THR A 176 30.71 19.96 13.88
N ARG A 177 31.54 20.58 14.72
CA ARG A 177 32.86 21.10 14.30
C ARG A 177 33.84 19.99 13.88
N THR A 178 33.59 18.75 14.30
CA THR A 178 34.54 17.63 14.19
C THR A 178 34.00 16.47 13.37
N ALA A 179 32.68 16.29 13.29
CA ALA A 179 32.04 15.15 12.65
C ALA A 179 30.61 15.46 12.19
N THR A 180 30.14 14.69 11.20
CA THR A 180 28.74 14.63 10.81
C THR A 180 28.10 13.41 11.48
N ILE A 181 27.02 13.65 12.20
CA ILE A 181 26.33 12.62 13.00
C ILE A 181 24.90 12.49 12.50
N ASN A 182 24.49 11.28 12.13
CA ASN A 182 23.11 10.95 11.85
C ASN A 182 22.40 10.59 13.16
N VAL A 183 21.39 11.37 13.53
CA VAL A 183 20.57 11.14 14.71
C VAL A 183 19.25 10.53 14.27
N THR A 184 18.96 9.31 14.70
CA THR A 184 17.68 8.63 14.45
C THR A 184 16.82 8.61 15.71
N LEU A 185 15.51 8.69 15.51
CA LEU A 185 14.48 8.51 16.52
C LEU A 185 13.53 7.42 16.01
N ASP A 186 13.55 6.30 16.71
CA ASP A 186 12.78 5.10 16.36
C ASP A 186 11.74 4.84 17.46
N ILE A 187 10.46 5.04 17.15
CA ILE A 187 9.34 4.85 18.06
C ILE A 187 8.88 3.39 18.01
N VAL A 188 8.81 2.75 19.18
CA VAL A 188 8.26 1.41 19.37
C VAL A 188 6.84 1.54 19.92
N PRO A 189 5.81 1.27 19.10
CA PRO A 189 4.42 1.28 19.53
C PRO A 189 4.09 -0.02 20.27
N ASP A 190 4.50 -0.11 21.53
CA ASP A 190 4.09 -1.18 22.44
C ASP A 190 2.73 -0.82 23.09
N GLU A 191 1.87 -1.82 23.33
CA GLU A 191 0.53 -1.60 23.90
C GLU A 191 0.58 -1.19 25.38
N ASP A 192 1.57 -1.66 26.13
CA ASP A 192 1.67 -1.48 27.58
C ASP A 192 2.72 -0.42 27.97
N ASP A 193 3.84 -0.33 27.23
CA ASP A 193 4.95 0.58 27.53
C ASP A 193 5.58 1.17 26.26
N PRO A 194 4.92 2.11 25.56
CA PRO A 194 5.45 2.72 24.35
C PRO A 194 6.69 3.57 24.64
N TYR A 195 7.72 3.43 23.82
CA TYR A 195 8.97 4.18 23.96
C TYR A 195 9.57 4.56 22.62
N ALA A 196 10.62 5.40 22.64
CA ALA A 196 11.43 5.65 21.47
C ALA A 196 12.92 5.53 21.78
N MET A 197 13.70 5.17 20.78
CA MET A 197 15.15 5.06 20.84
C MET A 197 15.77 6.20 20.05
N LEU A 198 16.57 7.03 20.73
CA LEU A 198 17.36 8.07 20.13
C LEU A 198 18.77 7.55 19.92
N THR A 199 19.19 7.38 18.67
CA THR A 199 20.47 6.76 18.29
C THR A 199 21.33 7.79 17.55
N ALA A 200 22.62 7.85 17.87
CA ALA A 200 23.62 8.64 17.14
C ALA A 200 24.54 7.69 16.39
N ILE A 201 24.66 7.93 15.09
CA ILE A 201 25.49 7.16 14.15
C ILE A 201 26.47 8.14 13.52
N ASP A 202 27.75 7.80 13.47
CA ASP A 202 28.75 8.61 12.78
C ASP A 202 28.69 8.46 11.25
N SER A 203 29.64 9.10 10.55
CA SER A 203 29.74 9.05 9.09
C SER A 203 30.15 7.69 8.54
N ASP A 204 30.79 6.86 9.36
CA ASP A 204 31.25 5.52 8.98
C ASP A 204 30.15 4.46 9.22
N GLY A 205 29.02 4.87 9.80
CA GLY A 205 27.88 4.01 10.12
C GLY A 205 27.99 3.36 11.50
N GLU A 206 28.97 3.76 12.32
CA GLU A 206 29.16 3.24 13.67
C GLU A 206 28.22 3.94 14.65
N GLN A 207 27.53 3.15 15.47
CA GLN A 207 26.68 3.68 16.54
C GLN A 207 27.54 4.25 17.66
N MET A 208 27.51 5.57 17.82
CA MET A 208 28.22 6.28 18.89
C MET A 208 27.48 6.20 20.23
N ALA A 209 26.15 6.29 20.19
CA ALA A 209 25.32 6.29 21.39
C ALA A 209 23.87 5.91 21.08
N GLN A 210 23.17 5.41 22.09
CA GLN A 210 21.75 5.12 22.03
C GLN A 210 21.12 5.35 23.41
N VAL A 211 19.96 6.01 23.45
CA VAL A 211 19.22 6.29 24.69
C VAL A 211 17.71 6.14 24.49
N ARG A 212 17.04 5.58 25.49
CA ARG A 212 15.58 5.51 25.54
C ARG A 212 14.99 6.86 25.92
N VAL A 213 14.01 7.32 25.17
CA VAL A 213 13.25 8.56 25.38
C VAL A 213 11.75 8.26 25.33
N LEU A 214 10.93 9.24 25.71
CA LEU A 214 9.47 9.13 25.58
C LEU A 214 9.07 9.03 24.10
N PRO A 215 7.99 8.30 23.77
CA PRO A 215 7.50 8.16 22.40
C PRO A 215 7.03 9.51 21.81
N SER A 216 6.70 10.48 22.68
CA SER A 216 6.33 11.85 22.32
C SER A 216 7.51 12.76 22.01
N TYR A 217 8.76 12.29 22.19
CA TYR A 217 9.97 13.08 21.97
C TYR A 217 10.00 13.66 20.55
N LYS A 218 10.25 14.97 20.46
CA LYS A 218 10.32 15.68 19.17
C LYS A 218 11.77 15.81 18.75
N LEU A 219 12.17 15.00 17.75
CA LEU A 219 13.47 15.17 17.09
C LEU A 219 13.45 16.47 16.26
N THR A 220 14.14 17.48 16.75
CA THR A 220 14.35 18.78 16.08
C THR A 220 15.84 19.06 15.99
N MET A 221 16.26 19.96 15.09
CA MET A 221 17.68 20.31 14.97
C MET A 221 18.26 20.80 16.31
N ALA A 222 17.51 21.60 17.08
CA ALA A 222 17.97 22.11 18.37
C ALA A 222 18.11 20.99 19.42
N SER A 223 17.15 20.07 19.50
CA SER A 223 17.19 18.97 20.47
C SER A 223 18.28 17.96 20.14
N ALA A 224 18.50 17.68 18.85
CA ALA A 224 19.57 16.81 18.37
C ALA A 224 20.95 17.41 18.63
N THR A 225 21.19 18.68 18.29
CA THR A 225 22.45 19.37 18.59
C THR A 225 22.72 19.40 20.08
N THR A 226 21.73 19.74 20.90
CA THR A 226 21.88 19.76 22.38
C THR A 226 22.29 18.39 22.91
N TRP A 227 21.67 17.32 22.42
CA TRP A 227 22.00 15.97 22.85
C TRP A 227 23.42 15.55 22.43
N VAL A 228 23.81 15.82 21.19
CA VAL A 228 25.16 15.57 20.67
C VAL A 228 26.21 16.36 21.47
N GLU A 229 26.02 17.66 21.67
CA GLU A 229 26.95 18.53 22.42
C GLU A 229 27.04 18.17 23.91
N SER A 230 25.97 17.61 24.48
CA SER A 230 25.98 17.11 25.86
C SER A 230 26.85 15.87 26.07
N GLY A 231 27.37 15.28 24.98
CA GLY A 231 28.08 14.00 25.01
C GLY A 231 27.13 12.82 25.15
N PHE A 232 25.98 12.87 24.46
CA PHE A 232 24.96 11.81 24.41
C PHE A 232 24.36 11.42 25.77
N ARG A 233 24.35 12.35 26.74
CA ARG A 233 23.74 12.10 28.04
C ARG A 233 22.23 11.94 27.94
N SER A 234 21.61 11.30 28.93
CA SER A 234 20.16 11.14 28.98
C SER A 234 19.48 12.49 28.81
N VAL A 235 18.58 12.61 27.83
CA VAL A 235 17.83 13.83 27.60
C VAL A 235 16.83 13.98 28.76
N LYS A 236 17.16 14.79 29.76
CA LYS A 236 16.18 15.23 30.76
C LYS A 236 15.27 16.23 30.05
N GLU A 237 13.98 15.94 29.99
CA GLU A 237 13.02 16.90 29.46
C GLU A 237 13.09 18.20 30.24
N ALA A 238 13.51 19.28 29.57
CA ALA A 238 13.28 20.63 30.04
C ALA A 238 11.82 20.99 29.76
N GLY A 239 10.89 20.47 30.58
CA GLY A 239 9.46 20.56 30.28
C GLY A 239 8.48 20.40 31.44
N LYS A 240 8.93 20.30 32.69
CA LYS A 240 8.06 20.50 33.86
C LYS A 240 8.52 21.75 34.61
N SER A 241 8.00 22.89 34.18
CA SER A 241 7.88 24.04 35.06
C SER A 241 6.62 23.83 35.88
N ASP A 242 6.78 23.29 37.09
CA ASP A 242 5.73 23.34 38.10
C ASP A 242 5.50 24.82 38.46
N TYR A 243 4.37 25.37 38.02
CA TYR A 243 3.79 26.62 38.52
C TYR A 243 2.34 26.37 38.91
#